data_AF-A0A2L2SV88-F1
#
_entry.id   AF-A0A2L2SV88-F1
#
_cell.length_a   1.000
_cell.length_b   1.000
_cell.length_c   1.000
_cell.angle_alpha   90.00
_cell.angle_beta   90.00
_cell.angle_gamma   90.00
#
_symmetry.space_group_name_H-M   'P 1'
#
loop_
_entity.id
_entity.type
_entity.pdbx_description
1 polymer ?
#
loop_
_entity_poly.entity_id
_entity_poly.type
_entity_poly.pdbx_seq_one_letter_code
_entity_poly.pdbx_strand_id
1 'polypeptide(L)'
;MHFPSTLSVLATALSLAVGTSAWAQSGDGTWVANNEYHYLYRTGWTAHESCTWRNTEDTREQGTACAYWTNAQGGIANGHCQWQGPPYNRIDCF
;
A
#
# COMPACT_ATOMS: atom_id res chain seq x y z
N MET A 1 22.25 15.49 -0.24
CA MET A 1 21.07 14.67 -0.58
C MET A 1 19.87 15.63 -0.65
N HIS A 2 19.48 16.02 -1.85
CA HIS A 2 18.31 16.89 -2.06
C HIS A 2 17.11 15.96 -2.23
N PHE A 3 16.32 15.77 -1.18
CA PHE A 3 15.09 14.99 -1.27
C PHE A 3 14.08 15.83 -2.06
N PRO A 4 13.52 15.33 -3.16
CA PRO A 4 12.58 16.10 -3.95
C PRO A 4 11.33 16.35 -3.10
N SER A 5 10.95 17.62 -2.96
CA SER A 5 9.82 18.09 -2.16
C SER A 5 8.48 17.39 -2.47
N THR A 6 8.38 16.69 -3.61
CA THR A 6 7.22 15.90 -4.02
C THR A 6 7.02 14.63 -3.19
N LEU A 7 8.09 13.93 -2.80
CA LEU A 7 8.00 12.71 -1.98
C LEU A 7 7.49 13.00 -0.57
N SER A 8 7.93 14.11 0.03
CA SER A 8 7.47 14.54 1.35
C SER A 8 6.00 14.98 1.37
N VAL A 9 5.50 15.57 0.27
CA VAL A 9 4.08 15.94 0.12
C VAL A 9 3.20 14.69 -0.05
N LEU A 10 3.68 13.68 -0.78
CA LEU A 10 2.99 12.39 -0.92
C LEU A 10 2.90 11.66 0.41
N ALA A 11 4.01 11.60 1.15
CA ALA A 11 4.05 10.96 2.45
C ALA A 11 3.07 11.61 3.44
N THR A 12 3.01 12.95 3.46
CA THR A 12 2.08 13.69 4.33
C THR A 12 0.62 13.53 3.92
N ALA A 13 0.31 13.56 2.62
CA ALA A 13 -1.05 13.32 2.14
C ALA A 13 -1.53 11.88 2.46
N LEU A 14 -0.66 10.88 2.33
CA LEU A 14 -0.99 9.49 2.63
C LEU A 14 -1.09 9.22 4.14
N SER A 15 -0.28 9.88 4.96
CA SER A 15 -0.36 9.76 6.43
C SER A 15 -1.55 10.50 7.04
N LEU A 16 -2.12 11.49 6.34
CA LEU A 16 -3.42 12.10 6.69
C LEU A 16 -4.61 11.20 6.35
N ALA A 17 -4.43 10.23 5.46
CA ALA A 17 -5.46 9.30 5.00
C ALA A 17 -5.50 7.99 5.82
N VAL A 18 -5.05 8.05 7.08
CA VAL A 18 -5.09 6.94 8.04
C VAL A 18 -6.49 6.33 8.12
N GLY A 19 -6.58 5.00 7.97
CA GLY A 19 -7.84 4.27 7.99
C GLY A 19 -8.66 4.32 6.69
N THR A 20 -8.14 4.94 5.62
CA THR A 20 -8.76 4.92 4.28
C THR A 20 -7.83 4.34 3.22
N SER A 21 -8.40 3.63 2.26
CA SER A 21 -7.67 3.15 1.07
C SER A 21 -7.22 4.35 0.24
N ALA A 22 -5.94 4.71 0.35
CA ALA A 22 -5.39 5.93 -0.24
C ALA A 22 -4.18 5.63 -1.13
N TRP A 23 -4.25 6.19 -2.33
CA TRP A 23 -3.21 6.11 -3.35
C TRP A 23 -2.84 7.51 -3.79
N ALA A 24 -1.56 7.77 -3.96
CA ALA A 24 -1.11 8.98 -4.62
C ALA A 24 -0.12 8.69 -5.73
N GLN A 25 -0.14 9.55 -6.73
CA GLN A 25 0.78 9.48 -7.85
C GLN A 25 1.93 10.45 -7.62
N SER A 26 3.14 9.92 -7.66
CA SER A 26 4.35 10.71 -7.70
C SER A 26 4.50 11.42 -9.06
N GLY A 27 5.26 12.51 -9.10
CA GLY A 27 5.42 13.35 -10.29
C GLY A 27 6.10 12.66 -11.48
N ASP A 28 6.74 11.52 -11.25
CA ASP A 28 7.29 10.59 -12.25
C ASP A 28 6.24 9.63 -12.83
N GLY A 29 4.99 9.69 -12.35
CA GLY A 29 3.89 8.82 -12.76
C GLY A 29 3.72 7.56 -11.91
N THR A 30 4.62 7.31 -10.96
CA THR A 30 4.60 6.14 -10.08
C THR A 30 3.45 6.23 -9.06
N TRP A 31 2.65 5.18 -8.93
CA TRP A 31 1.59 5.11 -7.93
C TRP A 31 2.09 4.49 -6.63
N VAL A 32 1.85 5.19 -5.53
CA VAL A 32 2.26 4.83 -4.17
C VAL A 32 1.00 4.69 -3.32
N ALA A 33 0.83 3.51 -2.73
CA ALA A 33 -0.19 3.21 -1.74
C ALA A 33 0.22 3.71 -0.35
N ASN A 34 -0.75 3.96 0.53
CA ASN A 34 -0.44 4.14 1.95
C ASN A 34 0.08 2.82 2.57
N ASN A 35 0.71 2.93 3.73
CA ASN A 35 1.16 1.80 4.53
C ASN A 35 0.10 1.42 5.57
N GLU A 36 -1.14 1.24 5.13
CA GLU A 36 -2.24 0.81 5.99
C GLU A 36 -2.73 -0.59 5.60
N TYR A 37 -3.39 -1.22 6.56
CA TYR A 37 -4.04 -2.50 6.38
C TYR A 37 -5.55 -2.28 6.41
N HIS A 38 -6.24 -2.79 5.40
CA HIS A 38 -7.69 -2.68 5.29
C HIS A 38 -8.32 -4.07 5.25
N TYR A 39 -9.45 -4.20 5.95
CA TYR A 39 -10.25 -5.41 5.91
C TYR A 39 -11.06 -5.44 4.62
N LEU A 40 -10.92 -6.51 3.85
CA LEU A 40 -11.62 -6.73 2.60
C LEU A 40 -12.89 -7.51 2.89
N TYR A 41 -14.03 -6.85 2.78
CA TYR A 41 -15.32 -7.48 3.10
C TYR A 41 -15.68 -8.60 2.13
N ARG A 42 -15.15 -8.56 0.89
CA ARG A 42 -15.37 -9.59 -0.14
C ARG A 42 -14.72 -10.93 0.17
N THR A 43 -13.50 -10.92 0.70
CA THR A 43 -12.72 -12.14 0.96
C THR A 43 -12.73 -12.53 2.43
N GLY A 44 -12.95 -11.56 3.33
CA GLY A 44 -12.81 -11.72 4.78
C GLY A 44 -11.37 -11.64 5.27
N TRP A 45 -10.46 -11.06 4.46
CA TRP A 45 -9.03 -10.98 4.73
C TRP A 45 -8.60 -9.53 4.98
N THR A 46 -7.55 -9.35 5.76
CA THR A 46 -6.92 -8.04 5.95
C THR A 46 -5.77 -7.89 4.95
N ALA A 47 -5.86 -6.97 4.00
CA ALA A 47 -4.80 -6.75 3.03
C ALA A 47 -4.04 -5.45 3.33
N HIS A 48 -2.73 -5.49 3.14
CA HIS A 48 -1.95 -4.28 2.97
C HIS A 48 -2.41 -3.55 1.70
N GLU A 49 -2.60 -2.23 1.75
CA GLU A 49 -3.12 -1.45 0.62
C GLU A 49 -2.24 -1.61 -0.63
N SER A 50 -0.94 -1.83 -0.47
CA SER A 50 -0.06 -2.09 -1.62
C SER A 50 -0.32 -3.43 -2.34
N CYS A 51 -1.04 -4.34 -1.69
CA CYS A 51 -1.44 -5.63 -2.22
C CYS A 51 -2.87 -5.66 -2.78
N THR A 52 -3.55 -4.52 -2.83
CA THR A 52 -4.82 -4.38 -3.56
C THR A 52 -4.60 -3.69 -4.90
N TRP A 53 -5.59 -3.79 -5.78
CA TRP A 53 -5.67 -2.92 -6.94
C TRP A 53 -6.21 -1.54 -6.53
N ARG A 54 -5.64 -0.49 -7.11
CA ARG A 54 -5.95 0.90 -6.77
C ARG A 54 -7.46 1.16 -6.76
N ASN A 55 -7.96 1.70 -5.65
CA ASN A 55 -9.37 2.04 -5.43
C ASN A 55 -10.31 0.82 -5.58
N THR A 56 -9.83 -0.38 -5.27
CA THR A 56 -10.64 -1.60 -5.26
C THR A 56 -10.37 -2.41 -3.99
N GLU A 57 -11.29 -3.31 -3.67
CA GLU A 57 -11.07 -4.36 -2.66
C GLU A 57 -10.48 -5.64 -3.27
N ASP A 58 -10.04 -5.59 -4.53
CA ASP A 58 -9.48 -6.75 -5.23
C ASP A 58 -8.01 -6.90 -4.87
N THR A 59 -7.64 -8.13 -4.49
CA THR A 59 -6.28 -8.45 -4.05
C THR A 59 -5.44 -8.93 -5.20
N ARG A 60 -4.15 -8.61 -5.11
CA ARG A 60 -3.12 -9.20 -5.98
C ARG A 60 -2.88 -10.65 -5.55
N GLU A 61 -2.60 -11.48 -6.54
CA GLU A 61 -2.30 -12.89 -6.32
C GLU A 61 -1.01 -13.08 -5.50
N GLN A 62 -0.91 -14.21 -4.80
CA GLN A 62 0.29 -14.57 -4.03
C GLN A 62 1.53 -14.57 -4.92
N GLY A 63 2.63 -13.97 -4.43
CA GLY A 63 3.89 -13.85 -5.14
C GLY A 63 3.92 -12.73 -6.19
N THR A 64 2.82 -12.01 -6.41
CA THR A 64 2.80 -10.84 -7.31
C THR A 64 3.48 -9.65 -6.66
N ALA A 65 4.21 -8.84 -7.43
CA ALA A 65 4.78 -7.59 -6.94
C ALA A 65 3.67 -6.69 -6.38
N CYS A 66 3.83 -6.20 -5.15
CA CYS A 66 2.95 -5.18 -4.61
C CYS A 66 3.17 -3.85 -5.33
N ALA A 67 2.22 -2.94 -5.22
CA ALA A 67 2.47 -1.54 -5.52
C ALA A 67 3.55 -0.96 -4.60
N TYR A 68 4.14 0.15 -5.03
CA TYR A 68 4.95 0.96 -4.14
C TYR A 68 4.09 1.45 -2.97
N TRP A 69 4.66 1.52 -1.78
CA TRP A 69 3.99 2.09 -0.61
C TRP A 69 4.93 2.98 0.17
N THR A 70 4.40 4.03 0.80
CA THR A 70 5.22 4.93 1.63
C THR A 70 5.14 4.51 3.08
N ASN A 71 6.28 4.37 3.75
CA ASN A 71 6.29 4.37 5.20
C ASN A 71 5.94 5.78 5.72
N ALA A 72 5.51 5.87 6.97
CA ALA A 72 5.17 7.15 7.61
C ALA A 72 6.36 8.14 7.67
N GLN A 73 7.59 7.68 7.40
CA GLN A 73 8.80 8.51 7.31
C GLN A 73 9.10 9.01 5.88
N GLY A 74 8.23 8.75 4.90
CA GLY A 74 8.38 9.18 3.51
C GLY A 74 9.35 8.36 2.66
N GLY A 75 9.76 7.20 3.15
CA GLY A 75 10.46 6.20 2.35
C GLY A 75 9.47 5.39 1.52
N ILE A 76 9.77 5.22 0.24
CA ILE A 76 9.01 4.33 -0.64
C ILE A 76 9.62 2.92 -0.57
N ALA A 77 8.78 1.93 -0.31
CA ALA A 77 9.12 0.52 -0.33
C ALA A 77 8.27 -0.23 -1.36
N ASN A 78 8.77 -1.39 -1.79
CA ASN A 78 8.12 -2.31 -2.71
C ASN A 78 8.53 -3.74 -2.31
N GLY A 79 7.75 -4.73 -2.73
CA GLY A 79 7.97 -6.12 -2.37
C GLY A 79 7.07 -7.07 -3.15
N HIS A 80 6.76 -8.22 -2.56
CA HIS A 80 5.81 -9.19 -3.10
C HIS A 80 4.67 -9.47 -2.12
N CYS A 81 3.48 -9.68 -2.66
CA CYS A 81 2.29 -10.00 -1.88
C CYS A 81 2.33 -11.44 -1.39
N GLN A 82 2.27 -11.61 -0.07
CA GLN A 82 2.23 -12.89 0.59
C GLN A 82 0.91 -13.07 1.31
N TRP A 83 0.20 -14.13 0.95
CA TRP A 83 -1.05 -14.50 1.58
C TRP A 83 -0.76 -15.38 2.79
N GLN A 84 -1.08 -14.87 3.97
CA GLN A 84 -1.01 -15.57 5.24
C GLN A 84 -2.40 -16.12 5.57
N GLY A 85 -2.58 -17.42 5.37
CA GLY A 85 -3.82 -18.12 5.69
C GLY A 85 -4.17 -18.13 7.19
N PRO A 86 -5.19 -18.91 7.59
CA PRO A 86 -5.61 -19.02 8.98
C PRO A 86 -4.43 -19.38 9.90
N PRO A 87 -4.32 -18.76 11.09
CA PRO A 87 -5.30 -17.87 11.73
C PRO A 87 -5.19 -16.39 11.33
N TYR A 88 -4.23 -16.01 10.48
CA TYR A 88 -3.91 -14.61 10.22
C TYR A 88 -4.85 -13.95 9.22
N ASN A 89 -5.30 -14.70 8.19
CA ASN A 89 -6.15 -14.22 7.09
C ASN A 89 -5.69 -12.83 6.60
N ARG A 90 -4.39 -12.69 6.35
CA ARG A 90 -3.73 -11.42 6.06
C ARG A 90 -2.94 -11.48 4.78
N ILE A 91 -2.87 -10.38 4.05
CA ILE A 91 -2.05 -10.26 2.84
C ILE A 91 -1.04 -9.15 3.11
N ASP A 92 0.22 -9.51 3.07
CA ASP A 92 1.35 -8.65 3.40
C ASP A 92 2.22 -8.38 2.19
N CYS A 93 2.86 -7.22 2.16
CA CYS A 93 3.86 -6.87 1.16
C CYS A 93 5.25 -6.94 1.81
N PHE A 94 6.07 -7.91 1.40
CA PHE A 94 7.43 -8.14 1.92
C PHE A 94 8.51 -7.79 0.90
#